data_AF-A0A3M7SJE4-F1
#
_entry.id   AF-A0A3M7SJE4-F1
#
_cell.length_a   1.000
_cell.length_b   1.000
_cell.length_c   1.000
_cell.angle_alpha   90.00
_cell.angle_beta   90.00
_cell.angle_gamma   90.00
#
_symmetry.space_group_name_H-M   'P 1'
#
loop_
_entity.id
_entity.type
_entity.pdbx_description
1 polymer ?
#
loop_
_entity_poly.entity_id
_entity_poly.type
_entity_poly.pdbx_seq_one_letter_code
_entity_poly.pdbx_strand_id
1 'polypeptide(L)'
;MNHKESASYVQIVLQVLRKALNIIKAYTINSLTNVTSQITQSIQESPDPVIKFSADNAYTMFYSRFRINSSRIKTLMEQLEHRVELNNQRDYEQALADCHRCYIQQRKLFIYQSVANAIDELVHKYQRDTSSLVRSSCSFIIHLCNDETQLYKNFFNRTSVLFEQFLEELCLILYDRLRPIIIHVVHIETLAELCSILKTEILMDNMKTKSDNLSAFESVCSQLLEDVQERFVYRTHIYIREEILNYNCSPGDISYPEKLETMQQISEKLRASQSASESDSSLSDSKMSRLSAQDQHGMWYPTLRRTLICLSKLYRCLDRKIFEGLAQETLSMCIQSLIKAAELIQKNKTKSDSELFLIKHLLILREQISPFSNEFSVAEVQLDFSKIRDAAFSLMHKRNGFFRLNRDNAFLDFLLNVTYTSSKTSSASVKGPELAKLRDFTRVVLKSQIKVQVRAKDF
;
A
#
# COMPACT_ATOMS: atom_id res chain seq x y z
N MET A 1 -23.50 65.06 33.07
CA MET A 1 -24.88 64.56 32.93
C MET A 1 -24.83 63.07 32.65
N ASN A 2 -25.69 62.32 33.33
CA ASN A 2 -25.78 60.86 33.27
C ASN A 2 -25.98 60.35 31.85
N HIS A 3 -25.17 59.40 31.42
CA HIS A 3 -25.31 58.61 30.19
C HIS A 3 -26.54 57.68 30.23
N LYS A 4 -27.73 58.15 30.65
CA LYS A 4 -28.92 57.31 30.76
C LYS A 4 -29.43 56.82 29.40
N GLU A 5 -29.21 57.59 28.33
CA GLU A 5 -29.66 57.25 26.97
C GLU A 5 -28.58 56.54 26.14
N SER A 6 -27.34 56.39 26.63
CA SER A 6 -26.27 55.73 25.86
C SER A 6 -26.62 54.28 25.56
N ALA A 7 -27.25 53.58 26.50
CA ALA A 7 -27.70 52.21 26.33
C ALA A 7 -28.75 52.08 25.20
N SER A 8 -29.69 53.01 25.10
CA SER A 8 -30.70 53.02 24.02
C SER A 8 -30.09 53.29 22.65
N TYR A 9 -29.14 54.23 22.54
CA TYR A 9 -28.46 54.48 21.28
C TYR A 9 -27.61 53.28 20.82
N VAL A 10 -26.94 52.58 21.76
CA VAL A 10 -26.21 51.35 21.44
C VAL A 10 -27.14 50.27 20.90
N GLN A 11 -28.33 50.09 21.48
CA GLN A 11 -29.31 49.11 20.97
C GLN A 11 -29.79 49.43 19.56
N ILE A 12 -30.04 50.71 19.24
CA ILE A 12 -30.43 51.14 17.89
C ILE A 12 -29.30 50.88 16.90
N VAL A 13 -28.04 51.20 17.26
CA VAL A 13 -26.87 50.94 16.41
C VAL A 13 -26.70 49.44 16.15
N LEU A 14 -26.83 48.59 17.18
CA LEU A 14 -26.78 47.14 17.02
C LEU A 14 -27.90 46.61 16.11
N GLN A 15 -29.11 47.17 16.21
CA GLN A 15 -30.23 46.78 15.35
C GLN A 15 -29.98 47.16 13.88
N VAL A 16 -29.48 48.36 13.61
CA VAL A 16 -29.14 48.80 12.24
C VAL A 16 -28.01 47.96 11.67
N LEU A 17 -27.01 47.63 12.49
CA LEU A 17 -25.87 46.81 12.10
C LEU A 17 -26.29 45.36 11.77
N ARG A 18 -27.21 44.77 12.54
CA ARG A 18 -27.83 43.47 12.21
C ARG A 18 -28.62 43.52 10.90
N LYS A 19 -29.36 44.60 10.64
CA LYS A 19 -30.07 44.79 9.37
C LYS A 19 -29.09 44.88 8.20
N ALA A 20 -28.00 45.64 8.33
CA ALA A 20 -26.96 45.74 7.31
C ALA A 20 -26.30 44.38 7.02
N LEU A 21 -26.00 43.62 8.06
CA LEU A 21 -25.46 42.26 7.94
C LEU A 21 -26.42 41.31 7.19
N ASN A 22 -27.72 41.38 7.50
CA ASN A 22 -28.72 40.59 6.76
C ASN A 22 -28.82 41.00 5.29
N ILE A 23 -28.64 42.28 4.95
CA ILE A 23 -28.62 42.75 3.55
C ILE A 23 -27.39 42.20 2.83
N ILE A 24 -26.21 42.21 3.46
CA ILE A 24 -24.97 41.65 2.89
C ILE A 24 -25.13 40.14 2.66
N LYS A 25 -25.64 39.42 3.66
CA LYS A 25 -25.94 37.98 3.56
C LYS A 25 -26.96 37.70 2.44
N ALA A 26 -28.06 38.43 2.39
CA ALA A 26 -29.08 38.24 1.35
C ALA A 26 -28.53 38.53 -0.04
N TYR A 27 -27.73 39.59 -0.21
CA TYR A 27 -27.10 39.92 -1.48
C TYR A 27 -26.16 38.81 -1.97
N THR A 28 -25.32 38.28 -1.09
CA THR A 28 -24.34 37.24 -1.42
C THR A 28 -25.01 35.92 -1.77
N ILE A 29 -26.00 35.50 -0.97
CA ILE A 29 -26.83 34.32 -1.26
C ILE A 29 -27.54 34.49 -2.61
N ASN A 30 -28.24 35.60 -2.81
CA ASN A 30 -28.98 35.86 -4.06
C ASN A 30 -28.05 35.90 -5.27
N SER A 31 -26.85 36.48 -5.14
CA SER A 31 -25.88 36.50 -6.24
C SER A 31 -25.41 35.10 -6.60
N LEU A 32 -25.09 34.25 -5.62
CA LEU A 32 -24.68 32.86 -5.86
C LEU A 32 -25.81 31.99 -6.42
N THR A 33 -27.05 32.15 -5.91
CA THR A 33 -28.21 31.43 -6.44
C THR A 33 -28.58 31.89 -7.85
N ASN A 34 -28.40 33.18 -8.17
CA ASN A 34 -28.64 33.69 -9.52
C ASN A 34 -27.62 33.16 -10.53
N VAL A 35 -26.35 33.01 -10.13
CA VAL A 35 -25.34 32.35 -10.99
C VAL A 35 -25.73 30.91 -11.25
N THR A 36 -26.17 30.21 -10.21
CA THR A 36 -26.60 28.82 -10.28
C THR A 36 -27.81 28.68 -11.21
N SER A 37 -28.82 29.53 -11.08
CA SER A 37 -30.02 29.47 -11.94
C SER A 37 -29.69 29.76 -13.41
N GLN A 38 -28.79 30.72 -13.70
CA GLN A 38 -28.32 31.00 -15.06
C GLN A 38 -27.57 29.80 -15.66
N ILE A 39 -26.78 29.09 -14.85
CA ILE A 39 -26.09 27.87 -15.27
C ILE A 39 -27.11 26.76 -15.54
N THR A 40 -28.05 26.53 -14.62
CA THR A 40 -29.12 25.53 -14.78
C THR A 40 -29.97 25.78 -16.04
N GLN A 41 -30.33 27.04 -16.33
CA GLN A 41 -31.06 27.41 -17.54
C GLN A 41 -30.25 27.08 -18.80
N SER A 42 -28.97 27.46 -18.85
CA SER A 42 -28.11 27.10 -19.99
C SER A 42 -27.89 25.59 -20.17
N ILE A 43 -27.98 24.81 -19.08
CA ILE A 43 -27.96 23.34 -19.13
C ILE A 43 -29.29 22.78 -19.67
N GLN A 44 -30.43 23.40 -19.35
CA GLN A 44 -31.74 22.97 -19.83
C GLN A 44 -31.95 23.26 -21.32
N GLU A 45 -31.40 24.36 -21.83
CA GLU A 45 -31.54 24.78 -23.23
C GLU A 45 -30.65 24.00 -24.22
N SER A 46 -29.68 23.21 -23.74
CA SER A 46 -28.82 22.40 -24.62
C SER A 46 -29.47 21.04 -24.93
N PRO A 47 -29.52 20.61 -26.22
CA PRO A 47 -30.29 19.43 -26.64
C PRO A 47 -29.68 18.07 -26.26
N ASP A 48 -28.36 17.95 -26.03
CA ASP A 48 -27.71 16.66 -25.74
C ASP A 48 -27.23 16.53 -24.29
N PRO A 49 -27.70 15.53 -23.50
CA PRO A 49 -27.34 15.36 -22.09
C PRO A 49 -25.86 14.99 -21.85
N VAL A 50 -25.17 14.41 -22.83
CA VAL A 50 -23.78 13.93 -22.73
C VAL A 50 -22.74 15.07 -22.86
N ILE A 51 -23.06 16.12 -23.63
CA ILE A 51 -22.15 17.26 -23.87
C ILE A 51 -22.21 18.29 -22.71
N LYS A 52 -23.14 18.11 -21.75
CA LYS A 52 -23.43 19.06 -20.65
C LYS A 52 -22.40 19.07 -19.53
N PHE A 53 -21.66 17.97 -19.36
CA PHE A 53 -20.71 17.79 -18.25
C PHE A 53 -19.30 17.38 -18.71
N SER A 54 -18.99 17.53 -19.99
CA SER A 54 -17.63 17.35 -20.51
C SER A 54 -16.67 18.33 -19.84
N ALA A 55 -15.46 17.87 -19.51
CA ALA A 55 -14.44 18.63 -18.78
C ALA A 55 -14.14 20.02 -19.39
N ASP A 56 -14.14 20.14 -20.72
CA ASP A 56 -13.86 21.40 -21.43
C ASP A 56 -15.01 22.41 -21.34
N ASN A 57 -16.26 21.93 -21.42
CA ASN A 57 -17.44 22.78 -21.22
C ASN A 57 -17.63 23.14 -19.74
N ALA A 58 -17.25 22.24 -18.84
CA ALA A 58 -17.35 22.43 -17.41
C ALA A 58 -16.44 23.57 -16.91
N TYR A 59 -15.20 23.64 -17.41
CA TYR A 59 -14.27 24.72 -17.02
C TYR A 59 -14.80 26.10 -17.47
N THR A 60 -15.19 26.20 -18.74
CA THR A 60 -15.64 27.47 -19.33
C THR A 60 -16.99 27.91 -18.76
N MET A 61 -17.92 27.01 -18.46
CA MET A 61 -19.24 27.40 -17.95
C MET A 61 -19.31 27.49 -16.42
N PHE A 62 -18.71 26.56 -15.68
CA PHE A 62 -18.83 26.50 -14.22
C PHE A 62 -17.78 27.31 -13.47
N TYR A 63 -16.58 27.51 -14.01
CA TYR A 63 -15.54 28.25 -13.30
C TYR A 63 -15.52 29.72 -13.71
N SER A 64 -15.63 30.02 -15.01
CA SER A 64 -15.58 31.42 -15.49
C SER A 64 -16.75 32.26 -14.94
N ARG A 65 -17.98 31.71 -14.96
CA ARG A 65 -19.20 32.44 -14.52
C ARG A 65 -19.19 32.73 -13.03
N PHE A 66 -18.71 31.80 -12.21
CA PHE A 66 -18.52 32.04 -10.78
C PHE A 66 -17.41 33.08 -10.54
N ARG A 67 -16.30 33.02 -11.28
CA ARG A 67 -15.18 33.96 -11.14
C ARG A 67 -15.55 35.41 -11.47
N ILE A 68 -16.48 35.66 -12.40
CA ILE A 68 -16.92 37.03 -12.73
C ILE A 68 -17.54 37.74 -11.50
N ASN A 69 -18.30 37.00 -10.68
CA ASN A 69 -18.95 37.55 -9.49
C ASN A 69 -18.07 37.51 -8.23
N SER A 70 -16.88 36.89 -8.31
CA SER A 70 -16.05 36.65 -7.14
C SER A 70 -15.45 37.93 -6.55
N SER A 71 -15.04 38.90 -7.37
CA SER A 71 -14.39 40.13 -6.89
C SER A 71 -15.27 40.94 -5.94
N ARG A 72 -16.55 41.13 -6.29
CA ARG A 72 -17.52 41.88 -5.48
C ARG A 72 -17.85 41.16 -4.18
N ILE A 73 -18.02 39.84 -4.24
CA ILE A 73 -18.31 39.03 -3.05
C ILE A 73 -17.08 38.98 -2.15
N LYS A 74 -15.87 38.86 -2.71
CA LYS A 74 -14.61 38.83 -1.96
C LYS A 74 -14.42 40.06 -1.10
N THR A 75 -14.60 41.26 -1.65
CA THR A 75 -14.46 42.49 -0.86
C THR A 75 -15.45 42.53 0.31
N LEU A 76 -16.68 42.05 0.12
CA LEU A 76 -17.67 41.97 1.21
C LEU A 76 -17.29 40.90 2.25
N MET A 77 -16.79 39.75 1.82
CA MET A 77 -16.37 38.67 2.70
C MET A 77 -15.11 39.03 3.49
N GLU A 78 -14.14 39.72 2.90
CA GLU A 78 -12.94 40.21 3.58
C GLU A 78 -13.30 41.15 4.75
N GLN A 79 -14.26 42.05 4.53
CA GLN A 79 -14.75 42.94 5.57
C GLN A 79 -15.53 42.17 6.66
N LEU A 80 -16.23 41.10 6.29
CA LEU A 80 -16.94 40.23 7.23
C LEU A 80 -15.95 39.42 8.09
N GLU A 81 -14.95 38.80 7.46
CA GLU A 81 -13.89 38.02 8.11
C GLU A 81 -13.07 38.89 9.08
N HIS A 82 -12.66 40.10 8.67
CA HIS A 82 -11.94 41.03 9.54
C HIS A 82 -12.79 41.49 10.74
N ARG A 83 -14.11 41.62 10.57
CA ARG A 83 -15.03 41.97 11.67
C ARG A 83 -15.28 40.82 12.62
N VAL A 84 -15.27 39.58 12.13
CA VAL A 84 -15.29 38.38 12.98
C VAL A 84 -14.07 38.38 13.89
N GLU A 85 -12.88 38.66 13.35
CA GLU A 85 -11.62 38.70 14.12
C GLU A 85 -11.60 39.76 15.23
N LEU A 86 -12.15 40.95 14.97
CA LEU A 86 -12.10 42.06 15.92
C LEU A 86 -13.17 41.98 17.02
N ASN A 87 -14.38 41.55 16.68
CA ASN A 87 -15.55 41.72 17.55
C ASN A 87 -16.07 40.42 18.17
N ASN A 88 -15.63 39.22 17.73
CA ASN A 88 -16.08 37.90 18.22
C ASN A 88 -17.60 37.82 18.50
N GLN A 89 -18.39 38.47 17.65
CA GLN A 89 -19.84 38.51 17.79
C GLN A 89 -20.43 37.34 17.02
N ARG A 90 -21.19 36.46 17.70
CA ARG A 90 -21.81 35.26 17.12
C ARG A 90 -22.63 35.56 15.86
N ASP A 91 -23.24 36.74 15.77
CA ASP A 91 -24.05 37.17 14.61
C ASP A 91 -23.21 37.25 13.31
N TYR A 92 -21.93 37.68 13.41
CA TYR A 92 -21.02 37.74 12.27
C TYR A 92 -20.51 36.37 11.84
N GLU A 93 -20.17 35.51 12.81
CA GLU A 93 -19.74 34.12 12.56
C GLU A 93 -20.84 33.31 11.88
N GLN A 94 -22.09 33.45 12.35
CA GLN A 94 -23.25 32.77 11.74
C GLN A 94 -23.49 33.24 10.31
N ALA A 95 -23.42 34.56 10.05
CA ALA A 95 -23.58 35.08 8.69
C ALA A 95 -22.49 34.57 7.75
N LEU A 96 -21.23 34.51 8.21
CA LEU A 96 -20.11 33.96 7.43
C LEU A 96 -20.32 32.46 7.16
N ALA A 97 -20.72 31.69 8.17
CA ALA A 97 -21.04 30.27 8.02
C ALA A 97 -22.18 30.01 7.03
N ASP A 98 -23.22 30.84 7.04
CA ASP A 98 -24.34 30.74 6.09
C ASP A 98 -23.89 31.06 4.65
N CYS A 99 -22.99 32.03 4.47
CA CYS A 99 -22.39 32.33 3.16
C CYS A 99 -21.55 31.14 2.64
N HIS A 100 -20.71 30.54 3.49
CA HIS A 100 -19.95 29.34 3.14
C HIS A 100 -20.87 28.17 2.77
N ARG A 101 -21.90 27.92 3.58
CA ARG A 101 -22.88 26.86 3.34
C ARG A 101 -23.62 27.06 2.01
N CYS A 102 -24.06 28.29 1.73
CA CYS A 102 -24.71 28.61 0.47
C CYS A 102 -23.78 28.35 -0.72
N TYR A 103 -22.53 28.84 -0.66
CA TYR A 103 -21.54 28.61 -1.71
C TYR A 103 -21.34 27.12 -1.99
N ILE A 104 -21.08 26.33 -0.95
CA ILE A 104 -20.85 24.89 -1.07
C ILE A 104 -22.09 24.19 -1.63
N GLN A 105 -23.29 24.53 -1.14
CA GLN A 105 -24.54 23.94 -1.62
C GLN A 105 -24.75 24.19 -3.12
N GLN A 106 -24.48 25.41 -3.60
CA GLN A 106 -24.59 25.73 -5.02
C GLN A 106 -23.55 24.96 -5.87
N ARG A 107 -22.31 24.82 -5.37
CA ARG A 107 -21.26 24.07 -6.07
C ARG A 107 -21.54 22.57 -6.13
N LYS A 108 -22.02 21.98 -5.03
CA LYS A 108 -22.38 20.55 -4.91
C LYS A 108 -23.37 20.09 -5.98
N LEU A 109 -24.30 20.96 -6.40
CA LEU A 109 -25.33 20.63 -7.40
C LEU A 109 -24.78 20.21 -8.76
N PHE A 110 -23.62 20.74 -9.16
CA PHE A 110 -23.06 20.52 -10.50
C PHE A 110 -21.81 19.65 -10.48
N ILE A 111 -20.92 19.89 -9.51
CA ILE A 111 -19.61 19.23 -9.49
C ILE A 111 -19.76 17.74 -9.27
N TYR A 112 -20.61 17.30 -8.34
CA TYR A 112 -20.73 15.85 -8.06
C TYR A 112 -21.11 15.05 -9.30
N GLN A 113 -22.09 15.52 -10.06
CA GLN A 113 -22.48 14.84 -11.29
C GLN A 113 -21.39 14.94 -12.36
N SER A 114 -20.73 16.10 -12.48
CA SER A 114 -19.63 16.29 -13.44
C SER A 114 -18.46 15.36 -13.16
N VAL A 115 -18.09 15.20 -11.88
CA VAL A 115 -16.98 14.35 -11.44
C VAL A 115 -17.33 12.88 -11.62
N ALA A 116 -18.54 12.47 -11.21
CA ALA A 116 -19.00 11.10 -11.41
C ALA A 116 -18.95 10.72 -12.91
N ASN A 117 -19.48 11.58 -13.78
CA ASN A 117 -19.46 11.35 -15.23
C ASN A 117 -18.03 11.30 -15.79
N ALA A 118 -17.16 12.23 -15.38
CA ALA A 118 -15.77 12.26 -15.84
C ALA A 118 -14.99 11.00 -15.41
N ILE A 119 -15.21 10.52 -14.20
CA ILE A 119 -14.59 9.27 -13.72
C ILE A 119 -15.18 8.08 -14.47
N ASP A 120 -16.50 8.03 -14.67
CA ASP A 120 -17.14 6.94 -15.44
C ASP A 120 -16.61 6.91 -16.89
N GLU A 121 -16.40 8.06 -17.53
CA GLU A 121 -15.76 8.17 -18.85
C GLU A 121 -14.32 7.64 -18.83
N LEU A 122 -13.52 7.97 -17.80
CA LEU A 122 -12.17 7.44 -17.63
C LEU A 122 -12.18 5.92 -17.43
N VAL A 123 -13.12 5.40 -16.64
CA VAL A 123 -13.30 3.96 -16.42
C VAL A 123 -13.63 3.26 -17.74
N HIS A 124 -14.50 3.84 -18.56
CA HIS A 124 -14.82 3.32 -19.89
C HIS A 124 -13.62 3.37 -20.85
N LYS A 125 -12.82 4.44 -20.80
CA LYS A 125 -11.64 4.62 -21.65
C LYS A 125 -10.51 3.63 -21.31
N TYR A 126 -10.29 3.35 -20.03
CA TYR A 126 -9.16 2.55 -19.54
C TYR A 126 -9.56 1.15 -19.04
N GLN A 127 -10.63 0.54 -19.56
CA GLN A 127 -11.11 -0.79 -19.12
C GLN A 127 -10.05 -1.90 -19.07
N ARG A 128 -9.00 -1.81 -19.92
CA ARG A 128 -7.94 -2.84 -20.01
C ARG A 128 -6.72 -2.55 -19.15
N ASP A 129 -6.52 -1.29 -18.75
CA ASP A 129 -5.33 -0.86 -18.02
C ASP A 129 -5.74 -0.13 -16.74
N THR A 130 -5.83 -0.91 -15.67
CA THR A 130 -6.18 -0.42 -14.33
C THR A 130 -5.14 0.54 -13.78
N SER A 131 -3.87 0.38 -14.15
CA SER A 131 -2.77 1.20 -13.64
C SER A 131 -2.84 2.61 -14.22
N SER A 132 -3.06 2.72 -15.53
CA SER A 132 -3.29 4.03 -16.17
C SER A 132 -4.58 4.68 -15.71
N LEU A 133 -5.65 3.90 -15.50
CA LEU A 133 -6.90 4.41 -14.93
C LEU A 133 -6.67 5.09 -13.59
N VAL A 134 -6.05 4.40 -12.63
CA VAL A 134 -5.82 4.96 -11.29
C VAL A 134 -4.95 6.22 -11.34
N ARG A 135 -3.89 6.25 -12.16
CA ARG A 135 -3.05 7.45 -12.35
C ARG A 135 -3.87 8.62 -12.89
N SER A 136 -4.60 8.42 -14.00
CA SER A 136 -5.40 9.47 -14.62
C SER A 136 -6.53 9.96 -13.71
N SER A 137 -7.23 9.06 -13.02
CA SER A 137 -8.32 9.44 -12.11
C SER A 137 -7.82 10.17 -10.86
N CYS A 138 -6.68 9.76 -10.29
CA CYS A 138 -6.07 10.47 -9.16
C CYS A 138 -5.53 11.84 -9.59
N SER A 139 -4.85 11.93 -10.73
CA SER A 139 -4.37 13.21 -11.27
C SER A 139 -5.54 14.17 -11.54
N PHE A 140 -6.63 13.68 -12.14
CA PHE A 140 -7.85 14.46 -12.37
C PHE A 140 -8.42 15.03 -11.06
N ILE A 141 -8.58 14.20 -10.02
CA ILE A 141 -9.09 14.66 -8.72
C ILE A 141 -8.13 15.65 -8.05
N ILE A 142 -6.82 15.44 -8.11
CA ILE A 142 -5.83 16.39 -7.57
C ILE A 142 -5.97 17.76 -8.25
N HIS A 143 -6.07 17.79 -9.58
CA HIS A 143 -6.27 19.03 -10.33
C HIS A 143 -7.60 19.68 -9.97
N LEU A 144 -8.67 18.90 -9.88
CA LEU A 144 -9.98 19.39 -9.48
C LEU A 144 -9.98 20.01 -8.07
N CYS A 145 -9.39 19.33 -7.08
CA CYS A 145 -9.28 19.84 -5.72
C CYS A 145 -8.48 21.15 -5.67
N ASN A 146 -7.43 21.26 -6.48
CA ASN A 146 -6.66 22.50 -6.62
C ASN A 146 -7.49 23.62 -7.25
N ASP A 147 -8.23 23.33 -8.32
CA ASP A 147 -9.09 24.31 -9.01
C ASP A 147 -10.23 24.81 -8.10
N GLU A 148 -10.88 23.91 -7.36
CA GLU A 148 -11.90 24.28 -6.36
C GLU A 148 -11.30 25.09 -5.22
N THR A 149 -10.10 24.74 -4.76
CA THR A 149 -9.39 25.53 -3.74
C THR A 149 -9.07 26.93 -4.24
N GLN A 150 -8.59 27.06 -5.47
CA GLN A 150 -8.30 28.36 -6.08
C GLN A 150 -9.58 29.18 -6.27
N LEU A 151 -10.67 28.55 -6.72
CA LEU A 151 -11.95 29.21 -6.87
C LEU A 151 -12.47 29.68 -5.50
N TYR A 152 -12.42 28.84 -4.47
CA TYR A 152 -12.83 29.18 -3.12
C TYR A 152 -12.03 30.37 -2.56
N LYS A 153 -10.70 30.39 -2.76
CA LYS A 153 -9.82 31.52 -2.39
C LYS A 153 -10.13 32.84 -3.12
N ASN A 154 -10.82 32.77 -4.26
CA ASN A 154 -11.32 33.96 -4.95
C ASN A 154 -12.56 34.56 -4.30
N PHE A 155 -13.23 33.86 -3.37
CA PHE A 155 -14.40 34.34 -2.64
C PHE A 155 -14.12 34.59 -1.16
N PHE A 156 -13.33 33.72 -0.52
CA PHE A 156 -13.07 33.73 0.92
C PHE A 156 -11.56 33.65 1.17
N ASN A 157 -11.05 34.33 2.21
CA ASN A 157 -9.64 34.17 2.59
C ASN A 157 -9.47 33.09 3.66
N ARG A 158 -10.51 32.77 4.44
CA ARG A 158 -10.50 31.68 5.44
C ARG A 158 -11.08 30.38 4.89
N THR A 159 -10.36 29.28 5.09
CA THR A 159 -10.86 27.93 4.84
C THR A 159 -11.86 27.54 5.93
N SER A 160 -12.99 26.98 5.50
CA SER A 160 -14.05 26.49 6.38
C SER A 160 -13.98 24.98 6.48
N VAL A 161 -14.32 24.42 7.64
CA VAL A 161 -14.44 22.97 7.84
C VAL A 161 -15.44 22.35 6.85
N LEU A 162 -16.49 23.10 6.48
CA LEU A 162 -17.46 22.65 5.48
C LEU A 162 -16.83 22.47 4.10
N PHE A 163 -15.81 23.27 3.77
CA PHE A 163 -15.10 23.17 2.49
C PHE A 163 -14.16 21.95 2.48
N GLU A 164 -13.49 21.65 3.59
CA GLU A 164 -12.70 20.43 3.73
C GLU A 164 -13.58 19.17 3.57
N GLN A 165 -14.75 19.15 4.22
CA GLN A 165 -15.74 18.08 4.05
C GLN A 165 -16.23 17.97 2.60
N PHE A 166 -16.42 19.09 1.91
CA PHE A 166 -16.79 19.09 0.50
C PHE A 166 -15.70 18.46 -0.39
N LEU A 167 -14.42 18.77 -0.16
CA LEU A 167 -13.31 18.14 -0.88
C LEU A 167 -13.21 16.64 -0.57
N GLU A 168 -13.45 16.23 0.68
CA GLU A 168 -13.50 14.82 1.06
C GLU A 168 -14.61 14.06 0.33
N GLU A 169 -15.83 14.61 0.29
CA GLU A 169 -16.95 14.03 -0.46
C GLU A 169 -16.62 13.86 -1.96
N LEU A 170 -15.87 14.78 -2.58
CA LEU A 170 -15.40 14.62 -3.96
C LEU A 170 -14.41 13.46 -4.12
N CYS A 171 -13.50 13.31 -3.16
CA CYS A 171 -12.53 12.21 -3.15
C CYS A 171 -13.23 10.85 -2.93
N LEU A 172 -14.31 10.81 -2.14
CA LEU A 172 -15.10 9.59 -1.93
C LEU A 172 -15.77 9.08 -3.21
N ILE A 173 -16.17 9.96 -4.13
CA ILE A 173 -16.70 9.53 -5.45
C ILE A 173 -15.65 8.71 -6.22
N LEU A 174 -14.38 9.12 -6.17
CA LEU A 174 -13.28 8.37 -6.76
C LEU A 174 -13.15 6.98 -6.12
N TYR A 175 -13.19 6.93 -4.79
CA TYR A 175 -13.10 5.68 -4.05
C TYR A 175 -14.24 4.72 -4.40
N ASP A 176 -15.49 5.20 -4.40
CA ASP A 176 -16.67 4.40 -4.71
C ASP A 176 -16.65 3.81 -6.13
N ARG A 177 -16.00 4.50 -7.08
CA ARG A 177 -15.86 4.02 -8.47
C ARG A 177 -14.67 3.09 -8.67
N LEU A 178 -13.54 3.36 -8.03
CA LEU A 178 -12.33 2.54 -8.18
C LEU A 178 -12.39 1.24 -7.37
N ARG A 179 -13.00 1.26 -6.19
CA ARG A 179 -13.04 0.09 -5.28
C ARG A 179 -13.62 -1.17 -5.93
N PRO A 180 -14.76 -1.14 -6.65
CA PRO A 180 -15.28 -2.31 -7.35
C PRO A 180 -14.28 -2.87 -8.37
N ILE A 181 -13.56 -2.01 -9.08
CA ILE A 181 -12.59 -2.42 -10.10
C ILE A 181 -11.43 -3.16 -9.44
N ILE A 182 -10.90 -2.62 -8.33
CA ILE A 182 -9.77 -3.19 -7.58
C ILE A 182 -10.10 -4.58 -7.02
N ILE A 183 -11.31 -4.76 -6.46
CA ILE A 183 -11.75 -6.06 -5.92
C ILE A 183 -11.76 -7.15 -7.01
N HIS A 184 -12.04 -6.80 -8.25
CA HIS A 184 -12.10 -7.75 -9.36
C HIS A 184 -10.73 -8.00 -10.01
N VAL A 185 -9.67 -7.30 -9.61
CA VAL A 185 -8.33 -7.57 -10.14
C VAL A 185 -7.85 -8.95 -9.68
N VAL A 186 -7.39 -9.74 -10.65
CA VAL A 186 -6.96 -11.13 -10.47
C VAL A 186 -5.43 -11.27 -10.48
N HIS A 187 -4.75 -10.46 -11.30
CA HIS A 187 -3.31 -10.56 -11.52
C HIS A 187 -2.51 -9.93 -10.38
N ILE A 188 -1.50 -10.65 -9.89
CA ILE A 188 -0.63 -10.19 -8.81
C ILE A 188 0.29 -9.06 -9.28
N GLU A 189 0.64 -9.04 -10.57
CA GLU A 189 1.49 -8.04 -11.17
C GLU A 189 0.83 -6.65 -11.21
N THR A 190 -0.44 -6.59 -11.60
CA THR A 190 -1.20 -5.33 -11.66
C THR A 190 -1.45 -4.80 -10.25
N LEU A 191 -1.79 -5.66 -9.29
CA LEU A 191 -1.93 -5.26 -7.88
C LEU A 191 -0.64 -4.70 -7.30
N ALA A 192 0.51 -5.32 -7.59
CA ALA A 192 1.81 -4.81 -7.15
C ALA A 192 2.13 -3.44 -7.79
N GLU A 193 1.78 -3.25 -9.07
CA GLU A 193 1.93 -1.95 -9.73
C GLU A 193 1.03 -0.89 -9.08
N LEU A 194 -0.24 -1.21 -8.82
CA LEU A 194 -1.19 -0.32 -8.14
C LEU A 194 -0.70 0.12 -6.75
N CYS A 195 -0.18 -0.82 -5.95
CA CYS A 195 0.47 -0.50 -4.67
C CYS A 195 1.63 0.49 -4.84
N SER A 196 2.49 0.26 -5.85
CA SER A 196 3.62 1.14 -6.12
C SER A 196 3.19 2.53 -6.57
N ILE A 197 2.15 2.64 -7.39
CA ILE A 197 1.59 3.91 -7.87
C ILE A 197 1.01 4.70 -6.69
N LEU A 198 0.11 4.10 -5.93
CA LEU A 198 -0.54 4.77 -4.81
C LEU A 198 0.49 5.21 -3.75
N LYS A 199 1.44 4.34 -3.40
CA LYS A 199 2.46 4.62 -2.39
C LYS A 199 3.52 5.62 -2.86
N THR A 200 4.14 5.39 -4.03
CA THR A 200 5.33 6.13 -4.46
C THR A 200 5.00 7.35 -5.31
N GLU A 201 4.03 7.24 -6.21
CA GLU A 201 3.72 8.31 -7.17
C GLU A 201 2.68 9.28 -6.60
N ILE A 202 1.69 8.78 -5.86
CA ILE A 202 0.60 9.63 -5.37
C ILE A 202 0.90 10.13 -3.95
N LEU A 203 1.07 9.23 -2.97
CA LEU A 203 1.25 9.66 -1.58
C LEU A 203 2.59 10.36 -1.35
N MET A 204 3.71 9.78 -1.80
CA MET A 204 5.03 10.37 -1.55
C MET A 204 5.30 11.70 -2.29
N ASP A 205 4.78 11.90 -3.50
CA ASP A 205 5.00 13.15 -4.25
C ASP A 205 4.04 14.27 -3.83
N ASN A 206 2.80 13.95 -3.44
CA ASN A 206 1.90 14.97 -2.89
C ASN A 206 2.36 15.49 -1.52
N MET A 207 3.02 14.65 -0.70
CA MET A 207 3.61 15.08 0.57
C MET A 207 4.70 16.15 0.43
N LYS A 208 5.40 16.18 -0.71
CA LYS A 208 6.40 17.22 -1.00
C LYS A 208 5.77 18.56 -1.35
N THR A 209 4.55 18.53 -1.90
CA THR A 209 3.89 19.71 -2.49
C THR A 209 3.02 20.48 -1.48
N LYS A 210 2.88 19.99 -0.23
CA LYS A 210 2.26 20.66 0.94
C LYS A 210 1.20 21.71 0.58
N SER A 211 0.11 21.25 -0.03
CA SER A 211 -1.15 21.99 -0.06
C SER A 211 -1.95 21.50 1.14
N ASP A 212 -2.15 22.37 2.13
CA ASP A 212 -2.87 22.04 3.39
C ASP A 212 -4.28 21.46 3.15
N ASN A 213 -4.84 21.66 1.95
CA ASN A 213 -6.20 21.23 1.59
C ASN A 213 -6.26 19.84 0.91
N LEU A 214 -5.14 19.11 0.80
CA LEU A 214 -5.10 17.77 0.19
C LEU A 214 -5.12 16.61 1.22
N SER A 215 -5.27 16.91 2.52
CA SER A 215 -5.34 15.91 3.59
C SER A 215 -6.50 14.92 3.39
N ALA A 216 -7.66 15.41 2.94
CA ALA A 216 -8.82 14.57 2.64
C ALA A 216 -8.53 13.57 1.50
N PHE A 217 -7.84 14.02 0.44
CA PHE A 217 -7.42 13.16 -0.66
C PHE A 217 -6.39 12.11 -0.20
N GLU A 218 -5.42 12.52 0.62
CA GLU A 218 -4.42 11.61 1.19
C GLU A 218 -5.06 10.49 2.01
N SER A 219 -6.07 10.84 2.83
CA SER A 219 -6.85 9.87 3.61
C SER A 219 -7.55 8.84 2.71
N VAL A 220 -8.26 9.30 1.68
CA VAL A 220 -8.97 8.42 0.75
C VAL A 220 -8.01 7.53 -0.06
N CYS A 221 -6.89 8.08 -0.52
CA CYS A 221 -5.86 7.29 -1.21
C CYS A 221 -5.18 6.27 -0.30
N SER A 222 -5.01 6.59 0.99
CA SER A 222 -4.48 5.65 1.98
C SER A 222 -5.45 4.49 2.21
N GLN A 223 -6.74 4.77 2.36
CA GLN A 223 -7.77 3.73 2.44
C GLN A 223 -7.80 2.85 1.18
N LEU A 224 -7.69 3.46 0.00
CA LEU A 224 -7.61 2.71 -1.25
C LEU A 224 -6.36 1.82 -1.33
N LEU A 225 -5.22 2.32 -0.84
CA LEU A 225 -3.97 1.54 -0.77
C LEU A 225 -4.12 0.33 0.16
N GLU A 226 -4.76 0.48 1.31
CA GLU A 226 -5.03 -0.62 2.24
C GLU A 226 -5.91 -1.69 1.58
N ASP A 227 -6.97 -1.31 0.87
CA ASP A 227 -7.84 -2.24 0.12
C ASP A 227 -7.06 -3.00 -0.97
N VAL A 228 -6.18 -2.30 -1.70
CA VAL A 228 -5.31 -2.94 -2.72
C VAL A 228 -4.33 -3.90 -2.06
N GLN A 229 -3.74 -3.54 -0.92
CA GLN A 229 -2.81 -4.38 -0.18
C GLN A 229 -3.48 -5.63 0.37
N GLU A 230 -4.68 -5.52 0.95
CA GLU A 230 -5.45 -6.68 1.40
C GLU A 230 -5.77 -7.62 0.24
N ARG A 231 -6.23 -7.06 -0.88
CA ARG A 231 -6.49 -7.83 -2.10
C ARG A 231 -5.22 -8.50 -2.64
N PHE A 232 -4.10 -7.79 -2.60
CA PHE A 232 -2.79 -8.30 -3.02
C PHE A 232 -2.33 -9.47 -2.16
N VAL A 233 -2.44 -9.35 -0.83
CA VAL A 233 -2.15 -10.45 0.11
C VAL A 233 -3.02 -11.66 -0.18
N TYR A 234 -4.34 -11.47 -0.34
CA TYR A 234 -5.27 -12.56 -0.66
C TYR A 234 -4.91 -13.28 -1.97
N ARG A 235 -4.67 -12.52 -3.05
CA ARG A 235 -4.28 -13.10 -4.35
C ARG A 235 -2.91 -13.77 -4.29
N THR A 236 -2.02 -13.29 -3.44
CA THR A 236 -0.71 -13.92 -3.20
C THR A 236 -0.86 -15.29 -2.57
N HIS A 237 -1.70 -15.47 -1.55
CA HIS A 237 -1.93 -16.80 -0.97
C HIS A 237 -2.49 -17.79 -2.00
N ILE A 238 -3.42 -17.34 -2.86
CA ILE A 238 -3.94 -18.17 -3.95
C ILE A 238 -2.82 -18.54 -4.92
N TYR A 239 -2.02 -17.56 -5.34
CA TYR A 239 -0.88 -17.78 -6.24
C TYR A 239 0.12 -18.79 -5.67
N ILE A 240 0.48 -18.68 -4.39
CA ILE A 240 1.38 -19.63 -3.72
C ILE A 240 0.80 -21.05 -3.76
N ARG A 241 -0.49 -21.20 -3.47
CA ARG A 241 -1.13 -22.51 -3.44
C ARG A 241 -1.23 -23.14 -4.83
N GLU A 242 -1.58 -22.36 -5.85
CA GLU A 242 -1.82 -22.88 -7.21
C GLU A 242 -0.53 -23.02 -8.02
N GLU A 243 0.33 -22.00 -8.02
CA GLU A 243 1.48 -21.89 -8.92
C GLU A 243 2.80 -22.39 -8.32
N ILE A 244 2.87 -22.57 -6.99
CA ILE A 244 4.08 -23.06 -6.28
C ILE A 244 3.83 -24.46 -5.69
N LEU A 245 2.84 -24.61 -4.82
CA LEU A 245 2.59 -25.88 -4.11
C LEU A 245 2.02 -26.97 -5.04
N ASN A 246 1.04 -26.61 -5.85
CA ASN A 246 0.33 -27.52 -6.76
C ASN A 246 0.90 -27.49 -8.18
N TYR A 247 2.10 -26.94 -8.35
CA TYR A 247 2.74 -26.88 -9.65
C TYR A 247 2.94 -28.30 -10.22
N ASN A 248 2.35 -28.56 -11.38
CA ASN A 248 2.54 -29.82 -12.08
C ASN A 248 3.88 -29.79 -12.81
N CYS A 249 4.78 -30.69 -12.43
CA CYS A 249 6.13 -30.75 -12.98
C CYS A 249 6.06 -31.13 -14.46
N SER A 250 6.53 -30.25 -15.36
CA SER A 250 6.67 -30.60 -16.77
C SER A 250 7.74 -31.69 -16.94
N PRO A 251 7.60 -32.63 -17.88
CA PRO A 251 8.62 -33.67 -18.11
C PRO A 251 10.00 -33.08 -18.45
N GLY A 252 10.05 -31.87 -19.04
CA GLY A 252 11.30 -31.15 -19.32
C GLY A 252 11.95 -30.48 -18.10
N ASP A 253 11.26 -30.38 -16.96
CA ASP A 253 11.82 -29.88 -15.69
C ASP A 253 12.38 -31.02 -14.82
N ILE A 254 11.97 -32.27 -15.10
CA ILE A 254 12.40 -33.50 -14.42
C ILE A 254 13.57 -34.16 -15.17
N SER A 255 13.96 -33.68 -16.36
CA SER A 255 15.04 -34.21 -17.20
C SER A 255 16.45 -33.87 -16.68
N TYR A 256 16.71 -34.14 -15.41
CA TYR A 256 18.00 -33.99 -14.76
C TYR A 256 18.71 -35.36 -14.74
N PRO A 257 19.95 -35.56 -15.22
CA PRO A 257 20.98 -34.55 -15.50
C PRO A 257 21.09 -34.09 -16.97
N GLU A 258 20.33 -34.67 -17.92
CA GLU A 258 20.38 -34.33 -19.37
C GLU A 258 20.27 -32.82 -19.65
N LYS A 259 19.50 -32.08 -18.85
CA LYS A 259 19.39 -30.62 -18.92
C LYS A 259 20.71 -29.89 -18.61
N LEU A 260 21.56 -30.45 -17.76
CA LEU A 260 22.89 -29.91 -17.46
C LEU A 260 23.90 -30.23 -18.57
N GLU A 261 23.86 -31.45 -19.10
CA GLU A 261 24.77 -31.89 -20.16
C GLU A 261 24.51 -31.15 -21.48
N THR A 262 23.24 -31.00 -21.85
CA THR A 262 22.84 -30.23 -23.05
C THR A 262 23.30 -28.78 -22.96
N MET A 263 23.19 -28.15 -21.77
CA MET A 263 23.72 -26.81 -21.54
C MET A 263 25.25 -26.74 -21.58
N GLN A 264 25.92 -27.71 -20.98
CA GLN A 264 27.38 -27.75 -21.00
C GLN A 264 27.87 -27.84 -22.45
N GLN A 265 27.26 -28.70 -23.26
CA GLN A 265 27.55 -28.82 -24.70
C GLN A 265 27.24 -27.54 -25.47
N ILE A 266 26.16 -26.81 -25.14
CA ILE A 266 25.86 -25.51 -25.73
C ILE A 266 26.93 -24.48 -25.35
N SER A 267 27.33 -24.43 -24.07
CA SER A 267 28.37 -23.51 -23.59
C SER A 267 29.74 -23.80 -24.21
N GLU A 268 30.07 -25.07 -24.42
CA GLU A 268 31.30 -25.51 -25.08
C GLU A 268 31.28 -25.18 -26.58
N LYS A 269 30.14 -25.40 -27.26
CA LYS A 269 29.96 -24.99 -28.66
C LYS A 269 30.06 -23.48 -28.84
N LEU A 270 29.48 -22.69 -27.93
CA LEU A 270 29.58 -21.22 -27.96
C LEU A 270 31.03 -20.75 -27.74
N ARG A 271 31.78 -21.37 -26.81
CA ARG A 271 33.20 -21.08 -26.61
C ARG A 271 34.06 -21.47 -27.81
N ALA A 272 33.81 -22.63 -28.42
CA ALA A 272 34.52 -23.09 -29.61
C ALA A 272 34.23 -22.22 -30.85
N SER A 273 33.02 -21.65 -30.95
CA SER A 273 32.64 -20.71 -32.01
C SER A 273 33.40 -19.38 -31.92
N GLN A 274 33.77 -18.95 -30.71
CA GLN A 274 34.48 -17.69 -30.47
C GLN A 274 35.98 -17.80 -30.79
N SER A 275 36.59 -18.97 -30.59
CA SER A 275 38.00 -19.22 -30.96
C SER A 275 38.27 -19.22 -32.47
N ALA A 276 37.24 -19.18 -33.32
CA ALA A 276 37.38 -19.16 -34.78
C ALA A 276 37.12 -17.78 -35.43
N SER A 277 36.81 -16.74 -34.64
CA SER A 277 36.48 -15.41 -35.16
C SER A 277 37.12 -14.31 -34.32
N GLU A 278 38.45 -14.23 -34.38
CA GLU A 278 39.21 -13.06 -33.92
C GLU A 278 39.09 -11.92 -34.93
N SER A 279 38.00 -11.15 -34.86
CA SER A 279 37.96 -9.74 -35.31
C SER A 279 36.65 -9.09 -34.91
N ASP A 280 36.77 -7.98 -34.16
CA ASP A 280 35.76 -6.96 -33.82
C ASP A 280 35.12 -7.05 -32.40
N SER A 281 35.77 -6.38 -31.44
CA SER A 281 35.65 -6.55 -29.98
C SER A 281 35.12 -5.32 -29.24
N SER A 282 33.93 -4.82 -29.58
CA SER A 282 33.26 -3.81 -28.73
C SER A 282 31.73 -3.82 -28.68
N LEU A 283 31.03 -4.60 -29.51
CA LEU A 283 29.56 -4.71 -29.51
C LEU A 283 29.03 -6.07 -28.98
N SER A 284 29.91 -7.04 -28.75
CA SER A 284 29.59 -8.44 -28.42
C SER A 284 29.45 -8.71 -26.91
N ASP A 285 30.18 -8.02 -26.04
CA ASP A 285 30.13 -8.23 -24.58
C ASP A 285 28.75 -7.92 -23.98
N SER A 286 28.06 -6.90 -24.50
CA SER A 286 26.72 -6.51 -24.04
C SER A 286 25.61 -7.50 -24.41
N LYS A 287 25.79 -8.33 -25.45
CA LYS A 287 24.87 -9.43 -25.78
C LYS A 287 25.19 -10.69 -24.96
N MET A 288 26.46 -10.95 -24.70
CA MET A 288 26.95 -12.07 -23.86
C MET A 288 26.39 -12.01 -22.44
N SER A 289 26.39 -10.83 -21.81
CA SER A 289 25.86 -10.63 -20.46
C SER A 289 24.35 -10.90 -20.37
N ARG A 290 23.57 -10.48 -21.38
CA ARG A 290 22.10 -10.67 -21.40
C ARG A 290 21.68 -12.12 -21.68
N LEU A 291 22.39 -12.82 -22.56
CA LEU A 291 22.16 -14.24 -22.85
C LEU A 291 22.56 -15.11 -21.67
N SER A 292 23.72 -14.85 -21.05
CA SER A 292 24.20 -15.58 -19.87
C SER A 292 23.26 -15.44 -18.66
N ALA A 293 22.67 -14.26 -18.44
CA ALA A 293 21.68 -14.05 -17.39
C ALA A 293 20.34 -14.77 -17.68
N GLN A 294 19.87 -14.76 -18.93
CA GLN A 294 18.68 -15.52 -19.34
C GLN A 294 18.90 -17.04 -19.24
N ASP A 295 20.10 -17.53 -19.55
CA ASP A 295 20.50 -18.93 -19.43
C ASP A 295 20.63 -19.37 -17.97
N GLN A 296 21.12 -18.50 -17.07
CA GLN A 296 21.16 -18.76 -15.63
C GLN A 296 19.75 -18.88 -15.03
N HIS A 297 18.83 -17.99 -15.38
CA HIS A 297 17.43 -18.05 -14.92
C HIS A 297 16.60 -19.12 -15.63
N GLY A 298 16.99 -19.54 -16.85
CA GLY A 298 16.40 -20.68 -17.57
C GLY A 298 16.72 -22.03 -16.92
N MET A 299 17.79 -22.09 -16.11
CA MET A 299 18.17 -23.27 -15.33
C MET A 299 17.53 -23.38 -13.97
N TRP A 300 16.83 -22.35 -13.53
CA TRP A 300 16.13 -22.41 -12.27
C TRP A 300 14.85 -23.20 -12.44
N TYR A 301 14.57 -24.06 -11.47
CA TYR A 301 13.28 -24.70 -11.39
C TYR A 301 12.15 -23.64 -11.38
N PRO A 302 11.06 -23.81 -12.15
CA PRO A 302 10.04 -22.76 -12.32
C PRO A 302 9.44 -22.23 -11.02
N THR A 303 9.21 -23.08 -10.02
CA THR A 303 8.63 -22.65 -8.73
C THR A 303 9.61 -21.80 -7.92
N LEU A 304 10.92 -22.05 -8.02
CA LEU A 304 11.95 -21.21 -7.41
C LEU A 304 11.93 -19.80 -8.01
N ARG A 305 11.90 -19.69 -9.35
CA ARG A 305 11.85 -18.40 -10.05
C ARG A 305 10.60 -17.60 -9.69
N ARG A 306 9.43 -18.26 -9.68
CA ARG A 306 8.14 -17.66 -9.30
C ARG A 306 8.14 -17.14 -7.87
N THR A 307 8.69 -17.92 -6.94
CA THR A 307 8.85 -17.56 -5.52
C THR A 307 9.68 -16.29 -5.38
N LEU A 308 10.85 -16.22 -6.02
CA LEU A 308 11.75 -15.06 -5.89
C LEU A 308 11.15 -13.77 -6.49
N ILE A 309 10.49 -13.87 -7.64
CA ILE A 309 9.79 -12.73 -8.25
C ILE A 309 8.66 -12.26 -7.33
N CYS A 310 7.86 -13.19 -6.80
CA CYS A 310 6.79 -12.89 -5.86
C CYS A 310 7.32 -12.16 -4.61
N LEU A 311 8.38 -12.70 -3.98
CA LEU A 311 9.03 -12.08 -2.81
C LEU A 311 9.53 -10.65 -3.10
N SER A 312 10.16 -10.42 -4.25
CA SER A 312 10.63 -9.09 -4.64
C SER A 312 9.50 -8.06 -4.76
N LYS A 313 8.31 -8.49 -5.21
CA LYS A 313 7.13 -7.65 -5.33
C LYS A 313 6.48 -7.40 -3.98
N LEU A 314 6.36 -8.44 -3.15
CA LEU A 314 5.82 -8.35 -1.80
C LEU A 314 6.64 -7.37 -0.95
N TYR A 315 7.97 -7.43 -1.04
CA TYR A 315 8.88 -6.56 -0.29
C TYR A 315 8.64 -5.07 -0.53
N ARG A 316 8.34 -4.68 -1.79
CA ARG A 316 8.13 -3.26 -2.14
C ARG A 316 6.76 -2.74 -1.72
N CYS A 317 5.75 -3.61 -1.75
CA CYS A 317 4.35 -3.21 -1.65
C CYS A 317 3.78 -3.34 -0.23
N LEU A 318 4.36 -4.19 0.61
CA LEU A 318 3.83 -4.53 1.94
C LEU A 318 4.68 -3.99 3.08
N ASP A 319 4.06 -3.87 4.24
CA ASP A 319 4.75 -3.57 5.48
C ASP A 319 5.55 -4.77 5.98
N ARG A 320 6.65 -4.48 6.66
CA ARG A 320 7.63 -5.46 7.12
C ARG A 320 7.01 -6.67 7.85
N LYS A 321 6.06 -6.43 8.76
CA LYS A 321 5.43 -7.51 9.56
C LYS A 321 4.61 -8.47 8.69
N ILE A 322 3.85 -7.93 7.74
CA ILE A 322 3.00 -8.72 6.84
C ILE A 322 3.88 -9.48 5.84
N PHE A 323 4.92 -8.81 5.32
CA PHE A 323 5.91 -9.40 4.43
C PHE A 323 6.63 -10.59 5.07
N GLU A 324 7.11 -10.46 6.31
CA GLU A 324 7.83 -11.53 7.02
C GLU A 324 7.00 -12.83 7.09
N GLY A 325 5.72 -12.73 7.45
CA GLY A 325 4.80 -13.87 7.51
C GLY A 325 4.56 -14.53 6.15
N LEU A 326 4.19 -13.74 5.14
CA LEU A 326 3.96 -14.27 3.79
C LEU A 326 5.22 -14.86 3.16
N ALA A 327 6.38 -14.24 3.41
CA ALA A 327 7.64 -14.73 2.87
C ALA A 327 8.00 -16.09 3.46
N GLN A 328 7.85 -16.28 4.78
CA GLN A 328 8.09 -17.57 5.41
C GLN A 328 7.18 -18.67 4.85
N GLU A 329 5.90 -18.37 4.63
CA GLU A 329 4.96 -19.29 3.99
C GLU A 329 5.39 -19.62 2.56
N THR A 330 5.64 -18.61 1.73
CA THR A 330 6.07 -18.77 0.33
C THR A 330 7.31 -19.65 0.23
N LEU A 331 8.30 -19.41 1.09
CA LEU A 331 9.54 -20.18 1.13
C LEU A 331 9.32 -21.63 1.56
N SER A 332 8.50 -21.86 2.58
CA SER A 332 8.12 -23.21 3.01
C SER A 332 7.44 -23.98 1.87
N MET A 333 6.51 -23.35 1.14
CA MET A 333 5.81 -23.99 0.03
C MET A 333 6.72 -24.25 -1.17
N CYS A 334 7.67 -23.35 -1.44
CA CYS A 334 8.71 -23.56 -2.46
C CYS A 334 9.60 -24.77 -2.11
N ILE A 335 10.05 -24.88 -0.86
CA ILE A 335 10.87 -26.01 -0.41
C ILE A 335 10.09 -27.32 -0.54
N GLN A 336 8.82 -27.35 -0.14
CA GLN A 336 7.96 -28.52 -0.31
C GLN A 336 7.80 -28.92 -1.79
N SER A 337 7.61 -27.94 -2.68
CA SER A 337 7.54 -28.16 -4.12
C SER A 337 8.84 -28.76 -4.68
N LEU A 338 10.01 -28.26 -4.24
CA LEU A 338 11.31 -28.80 -4.61
C LEU A 338 11.54 -30.23 -4.14
N ILE A 339 11.08 -30.58 -2.93
CA ILE A 339 11.15 -31.96 -2.41
C ILE A 339 10.29 -32.89 -3.27
N LYS A 340 9.05 -32.50 -3.57
CA LYS A 340 8.16 -33.28 -4.46
C LYS A 340 8.82 -33.51 -5.83
N ALA A 341 9.45 -32.48 -6.40
CA ALA A 341 10.19 -32.61 -7.65
C ALA A 341 11.39 -33.57 -7.52
N ALA A 342 12.14 -33.49 -6.42
CA ALA A 342 13.25 -34.39 -6.14
C ALA A 342 12.78 -35.86 -6.01
N GLU A 343 11.65 -36.12 -5.36
CA GLU A 343 11.04 -37.46 -5.26
C GLU A 343 10.63 -38.01 -6.64
N LEU A 344 10.11 -37.16 -7.54
CA LEU A 344 9.79 -37.56 -8.91
C LEU A 344 11.04 -37.89 -9.72
N ILE A 345 12.13 -37.12 -9.56
CA ILE A 345 13.43 -37.42 -10.18
C ILE A 345 13.99 -38.75 -9.65
N GLN A 346 13.87 -38.99 -8.35
CA GLN A 346 14.32 -40.23 -7.72
C GLN A 346 13.59 -41.47 -8.28
N LYS A 347 12.30 -41.35 -8.61
CA LYS A 347 11.52 -42.43 -9.24
C LYS A 347 11.94 -42.71 -10.68
N ASN A 348 12.33 -41.68 -11.43
CA ASN A 348 12.62 -41.81 -12.85
C ASN A 348 14.09 -42.16 -13.14
N LYS A 349 15.03 -41.77 -12.27
CA LYS A 349 16.48 -41.86 -12.53
C LYS A 349 17.23 -42.43 -11.32
N THR A 350 18.13 -41.64 -10.72
CA THR A 350 18.99 -42.09 -9.60
C THR A 350 18.78 -41.25 -8.35
N LYS A 351 19.11 -41.83 -7.19
CA LYS A 351 19.05 -41.13 -5.91
C LYS A 351 20.05 -39.97 -5.82
N SER A 352 21.26 -40.15 -6.35
CA SER A 352 22.31 -39.13 -6.34
C SER A 352 21.92 -37.89 -7.15
N ASP A 353 21.28 -38.09 -8.30
CA ASP A 353 20.82 -36.99 -9.16
C ASP A 353 19.69 -36.17 -8.49
N SER A 354 18.80 -36.85 -7.76
CA SER A 354 17.75 -36.21 -6.96
C SER A 354 18.31 -35.34 -5.84
N GLU A 355 19.29 -35.87 -5.08
CA GLU A 355 19.95 -35.13 -4.00
C GLU A 355 20.74 -33.94 -4.53
N LEU A 356 21.45 -34.09 -5.65
CA LEU A 356 22.20 -33.01 -6.30
C LEU A 356 21.28 -31.90 -6.82
N PHE A 357 20.14 -32.27 -7.42
CA PHE A 357 19.10 -31.33 -7.83
C PHE A 357 18.61 -30.52 -6.63
N LEU A 358 18.28 -31.18 -5.52
CA LEU A 358 17.78 -30.52 -4.32
C LEU A 358 18.83 -29.58 -3.71
N ILE A 359 20.07 -30.04 -3.55
CA ILE A 359 21.17 -29.23 -3.00
C ILE A 359 21.41 -27.99 -3.86
N LYS A 360 21.48 -28.14 -5.19
CA LYS A 360 21.69 -27.01 -6.11
C LYS A 360 20.60 -25.94 -5.95
N HIS A 361 19.33 -26.33 -5.95
CA HIS A 361 18.22 -25.38 -5.88
C HIS A 361 18.07 -24.74 -4.50
N LEU A 362 18.39 -25.46 -3.41
CA LEU A 362 18.41 -24.88 -2.06
C LEU A 362 19.56 -23.90 -1.86
N LEU A 363 20.73 -24.16 -2.45
CA LEU A 363 21.85 -23.20 -2.42
C LEU A 363 21.51 -21.92 -3.18
N ILE A 364 20.87 -22.03 -4.35
CA ILE A 364 20.41 -20.86 -5.12
C ILE A 364 19.37 -20.08 -4.31
N LEU A 365 18.37 -20.78 -3.75
CA LEU A 365 17.33 -20.16 -2.92
C LEU A 365 17.96 -19.38 -1.76
N ARG A 366 18.95 -19.96 -1.07
CA ARG A 366 19.66 -19.32 0.04
C ARG A 366 20.41 -18.06 -0.40
N GLU A 367 21.16 -18.13 -1.50
CA GLU A 367 21.92 -16.98 -2.01
C GLU A 367 20.99 -15.80 -2.32
N GLN A 368 19.87 -16.09 -2.98
CA GLN A 368 18.89 -15.07 -3.38
C GLN A 368 18.08 -14.50 -2.19
N ILE A 369 18.04 -15.21 -1.06
CA ILE A 369 17.39 -14.76 0.19
C ILE A 369 18.33 -13.98 1.10
N SER A 370 19.64 -14.11 0.92
CA SER A 370 20.67 -13.37 1.66
C SER A 370 20.35 -11.87 1.84
N PRO A 371 19.95 -11.10 0.81
CA PRO A 371 19.62 -9.67 0.97
C PRO A 371 18.40 -9.42 1.88
N PHE A 372 17.51 -10.39 2.04
CA PHE A 372 16.31 -10.30 2.88
C PHE A 372 16.53 -10.87 4.30
N SER A 373 17.64 -11.58 4.53
CA SER A 373 17.90 -12.35 5.75
C SER A 373 18.07 -11.52 7.03
N ASN A 374 18.47 -10.24 6.91
CA ASN A 374 18.52 -9.31 8.05
C ASN A 374 17.13 -9.00 8.63
N GLU A 375 16.07 -9.20 7.84
CA GLU A 375 14.70 -8.86 8.23
C GLU A 375 13.89 -10.08 8.69
N PHE A 376 14.20 -11.29 8.22
CA PHE A 376 13.55 -12.55 8.63
C PHE A 376 13.92 -13.05 10.04
N SER A 377 14.51 -12.20 10.90
CA SER A 377 14.85 -12.56 12.28
C SER A 377 13.63 -12.50 13.20
N VAL A 378 12.63 -13.35 12.93
CA VAL A 378 11.56 -13.60 13.89
C VAL A 378 12.18 -14.30 15.09
N ALA A 379 12.33 -13.58 16.20
CA ALA A 379 12.60 -14.16 17.50
C ALA A 379 11.32 -14.89 17.94
N GLU A 380 11.16 -16.16 17.53
CA GLU A 380 10.18 -17.04 18.15
C GLU A 380 10.48 -17.08 19.65
N VAL A 381 9.61 -16.47 20.46
CA VAL A 381 9.71 -16.54 21.92
C VAL A 381 9.25 -17.93 22.34
N GLN A 382 10.20 -18.87 22.37
CA GLN A 382 9.95 -20.16 22.99
C GLN A 382 9.92 -19.97 24.50
N LEU A 383 8.75 -20.19 25.08
CA LEU A 383 8.56 -20.24 26.52
C LEU A 383 9.13 -21.58 27.01
N ASP A 384 10.29 -21.53 27.67
CA ASP A 384 10.91 -22.71 28.27
C ASP A 384 10.24 -23.01 29.62
N PHE A 385 9.34 -24.01 29.62
CA PHE A 385 8.66 -24.50 30.83
C PHE A 385 9.49 -25.52 31.63
N SER A 386 10.72 -25.84 31.20
CA SER A 386 11.54 -26.85 31.88
C SER A 386 11.81 -26.48 33.34
N LYS A 387 12.05 -25.20 33.63
CA LYS A 387 12.24 -24.69 35.00
C LYS A 387 10.99 -24.81 35.86
N ILE A 388 9.81 -24.58 35.28
CA ILE A 388 8.52 -24.75 35.97
C ILE A 388 8.29 -26.22 36.28
N ARG A 389 8.62 -27.12 35.34
CA ARG A 389 8.54 -28.57 35.54
C ARG A 389 9.48 -29.03 36.66
N ASP A 390 10.72 -28.58 36.66
CA ASP A 390 11.73 -29.00 37.65
C ASP A 390 11.42 -28.42 39.04
N ALA A 391 10.92 -27.18 39.11
CA ALA A 391 10.42 -26.58 40.35
C ALA A 391 9.15 -27.27 40.87
N ALA A 392 8.22 -27.65 39.99
CA ALA A 392 7.03 -28.42 40.35
C ALA A 392 7.38 -29.84 40.85
N PHE A 393 8.38 -30.49 40.23
CA PHE A 393 8.87 -31.79 40.68
C PHE A 393 9.54 -31.69 42.05
N SER A 394 10.34 -30.64 42.29
CA SER A 394 10.93 -30.33 43.58
C SER A 394 9.86 -30.07 44.67
N LEU A 395 8.78 -29.36 44.32
CA LEU A 395 7.63 -29.13 45.21
C LEU A 395 6.89 -30.43 45.54
N MET A 396 6.72 -31.31 44.55
CA MET A 396 6.08 -32.61 44.73
C MET A 396 6.91 -33.54 45.62
N HIS A 397 8.24 -33.46 45.53
CA HIS A 397 9.16 -34.23 46.38
C HIS A 397 9.24 -33.66 47.81
N LYS A 398 9.07 -32.34 47.99
CA LYS A 398 9.06 -31.65 49.29
C LYS A 398 7.65 -31.47 49.89
N ARG A 399 6.74 -32.43 49.66
CA ARG A 399 5.31 -32.33 50.05
C ARG A 399 5.06 -32.04 51.54
N ASN A 400 6.00 -32.42 52.41
CA ASN A 400 5.90 -32.22 53.87
C ASN A 400 6.33 -30.81 54.35
N GLY A 401 6.75 -29.93 53.44
CA GLY A 401 7.20 -28.55 53.71
C GLY A 401 6.33 -27.46 53.08
N PHE A 402 5.16 -27.82 52.55
CA PHE A 402 4.34 -26.95 51.69
C PHE A 402 3.84 -25.66 52.38
N PHE A 403 3.58 -25.71 53.70
CA PHE A 403 3.04 -24.58 54.47
C PHE A 403 3.86 -24.27 55.73
N ARG A 404 5.17 -24.53 55.72
CA ARG A 404 6.02 -24.13 56.86
C ARG A 404 6.21 -22.61 56.83
N LEU A 405 5.83 -21.91 57.89
CA LEU A 405 6.00 -20.45 58.05
C LEU A 405 7.46 -20.00 58.28
N ASN A 406 8.43 -20.88 58.03
CA ASN A 406 9.86 -20.59 58.16
C ASN A 406 10.47 -20.29 56.77
N ARG A 407 11.72 -19.80 56.72
CA ARG A 407 12.43 -19.47 55.46
C ARG A 407 12.51 -20.64 54.46
N ASP A 408 12.36 -21.88 54.91
CA ASP A 408 12.36 -23.10 54.08
C ASP A 408 10.96 -23.48 53.54
N ASN A 409 10.18 -22.49 53.09
CA ASN A 409 8.87 -22.75 52.52
C ASN A 409 9.00 -23.17 51.04
N ALA A 410 8.75 -24.45 50.76
CA ALA A 410 8.83 -25.00 49.40
C ALA A 410 7.84 -24.35 48.42
N PHE A 411 6.71 -23.84 48.91
CA PHE A 411 5.72 -23.14 48.09
C PHE A 411 6.16 -21.71 47.75
N LEU A 412 6.78 -21.00 48.70
CA LEU A 412 7.38 -19.69 48.40
C LEU A 412 8.59 -19.83 47.49
N ASP A 413 9.41 -20.87 47.67
CA ASP A 413 10.53 -21.20 46.77
C ASP A 413 10.03 -21.55 45.36
N PHE A 414 8.91 -22.26 45.23
CA PHE A 414 8.23 -22.45 43.94
C PHE A 414 7.77 -21.11 43.34
N LEU A 415 7.04 -20.28 44.09
CA LEU A 415 6.54 -19.00 43.61
C LEU A 415 7.66 -18.01 43.21
N LEU A 416 8.77 -17.99 43.96
CA LEU A 416 9.93 -17.14 43.66
C LEU A 416 10.77 -17.66 42.49
N ASN A 417 10.87 -18.99 42.32
CA ASN A 417 11.62 -19.60 41.22
C ASN A 417 10.80 -19.80 39.94
N VAL A 418 9.48 -19.60 39.99
CA VAL A 418 8.61 -19.49 38.80
C VAL A 418 8.84 -18.12 38.16
N THR A 419 10.02 -17.97 37.58
CA THR A 419 10.27 -16.95 36.57
C THR A 419 10.26 -17.63 35.22
N TYR A 420 9.34 -17.22 34.35
CA TYR A 420 9.42 -17.58 32.95
C TYR A 420 10.70 -16.94 32.39
N THR A 421 11.72 -17.73 32.10
CA THR A 421 12.86 -17.20 31.35
C THR A 421 12.51 -17.27 29.89
N SER A 422 12.27 -16.11 29.26
CA SER A 422 12.27 -16.02 27.81
C SER A 422 13.71 -16.26 27.33
N SER A 423 14.02 -17.50 26.98
CA SER A 423 15.25 -17.77 26.26
C SER A 423 15.07 -17.25 24.84
N LYS A 424 15.71 -16.12 24.51
CA LYS A 424 15.91 -15.71 23.12
C LYS A 424 16.89 -16.67 22.47
N THR A 425 16.41 -17.82 22.03
CA THR A 425 17.16 -18.71 21.15
C THR A 425 16.65 -18.49 19.74
N SER A 426 17.56 -18.15 18.82
CA SER A 426 17.29 -18.21 17.38
C SER A 426 17.07 -19.69 17.03
N SER A 427 15.83 -20.17 17.15
CA SER A 427 15.51 -21.57 16.93
C SER A 427 14.03 -21.73 16.62
N ALA A 428 13.69 -21.77 15.32
CA ALA A 428 12.35 -22.11 14.87
C ALA A 428 12.01 -23.57 15.20
N SER A 429 11.02 -23.80 16.08
CA SER A 429 10.54 -25.15 16.42
C SER A 429 9.02 -25.23 16.30
N VAL A 430 8.55 -25.48 15.08
CA VAL A 430 7.21 -26.02 14.83
C VAL A 430 7.32 -27.53 14.55
N LYS A 431 6.37 -28.28 15.14
CA LYS A 431 6.34 -29.74 15.24
C LYS A 431 5.79 -30.40 13.97
N GLY A 432 6.51 -31.40 13.49
CA GLY A 432 6.10 -32.39 12.49
C GLY A 432 7.25 -33.39 12.29
N PRO A 433 7.05 -34.72 12.41
CA PRO A 433 8.15 -35.68 12.47
C PRO A 433 8.92 -35.84 11.14
N GLU A 434 8.32 -35.52 10.00
CA GLU A 434 8.98 -35.59 8.68
C GLU A 434 9.73 -34.30 8.31
N LEU A 435 9.23 -33.13 8.74
CA LEU A 435 9.90 -31.83 8.55
C LEU A 435 11.09 -31.61 9.50
N ALA A 436 11.16 -32.37 10.60
CA ALA A 436 12.30 -32.33 11.53
C ALA A 436 13.59 -32.87 10.90
N LYS A 437 13.51 -33.96 10.11
CA LYS A 437 14.68 -34.55 9.43
C LYS A 437 15.23 -33.64 8.34
N LEU A 438 14.34 -32.97 7.59
CA LEU A 438 14.74 -32.01 6.56
C LEU A 438 15.34 -30.73 7.18
N ARG A 439 14.76 -30.24 8.29
CA ARG A 439 15.25 -29.08 9.06
C ARG A 439 16.56 -29.35 9.77
N ASP A 440 16.77 -30.55 10.30
CA ASP A 440 18.06 -30.95 10.86
C ASP A 440 19.12 -31.12 9.76
N PHE A 441 18.73 -31.52 8.54
CA PHE A 441 19.62 -31.49 7.37
C PHE A 441 19.96 -30.05 6.94
N THR A 442 18.97 -29.14 6.92
CA THR A 442 19.22 -27.70 6.65
C THR A 442 20.09 -27.07 7.75
N ARG A 443 19.92 -27.50 9.00
CA ARG A 443 20.68 -27.07 10.19
C ARG A 443 22.11 -27.62 10.20
N VAL A 444 22.34 -28.84 9.73
CA VAL A 444 23.70 -29.41 9.55
C VAL A 444 24.44 -28.68 8.43
N VAL A 445 23.76 -28.36 7.33
CA VAL A 445 24.33 -27.57 6.22
C VAL A 445 24.59 -26.11 6.62
N LEU A 446 23.74 -25.52 7.48
CA LEU A 446 23.95 -24.17 8.02
C LEU A 446 25.01 -24.11 9.13
N LYS A 447 25.16 -25.14 9.97
CA LYS A 447 26.21 -25.21 11.02
C LYS A 447 27.57 -25.64 10.48
N SER A 448 27.63 -26.44 9.42
CA SER A 448 28.91 -26.80 8.77
C SER A 448 29.58 -25.60 8.09
N GLN A 449 28.84 -24.50 7.86
CA GLN A 449 29.38 -23.23 7.34
C GLN A 449 30.22 -22.42 8.34
N ILE A 450 30.38 -22.83 9.61
CA ILE A 450 31.33 -22.18 10.54
C ILE A 450 32.70 -22.88 10.55
N LYS A 451 32.87 -24.03 9.85
CA LYS A 451 34.15 -24.78 9.85
C LYS A 451 34.83 -24.99 8.48
N VAL A 452 34.29 -24.44 7.39
CA VAL A 452 34.92 -24.53 6.06
C VAL A 452 35.35 -23.14 5.56
N GLN A 453 36.13 -22.46 6.40
CA GLN A 453 37.17 -21.54 5.94
C GLN A 453 38.50 -22.20 6.36
N VAL A 454 39.41 -22.35 5.40
CA VAL A 454 40.77 -22.94 5.46
C VAL A 454 40.89 -24.30 4.76
N ARG A 455 40.93 -24.26 3.42
CA ARG A 455 41.87 -24.98 2.52
C ARG A 455 41.33 -24.98 1.10
N ALA A 456 41.60 -23.88 0.39
CA ALA A 456 41.61 -23.82 -1.06
C ALA A 456 42.86 -23.04 -1.47
N LYS A 457 44.01 -23.64 -1.16
CA LYS A 457 45.29 -23.49 -1.85
C LYS A 457 45.77 -24.93 -1.98
N ASP A 458 46.16 -25.31 -3.19
CA ASP A 458 46.54 -26.65 -3.63
C ASP A 458 45.35 -27.51 -4.11
N PHE A 459 44.80 -27.15 -5.27
CA PHE A 459 44.60 -28.04 -6.43
C PHE A 459 44.32 -27.20 -7.68
#